data_AF-A0A8H4NPJ0-F1
#
_entry.id   AF-A0A8H4NPJ0-F1
#
_cell.length_a   1.000
_cell.length_b   1.000
_cell.length_c   1.000
_cell.angle_alpha   90.00
_cell.angle_beta   90.00
_cell.angle_gamma   90.00
#
_symmetry.space_group_name_H-M   'P 1'
#
loop_
_entity.id
_entity.type
_entity.pdbx_description
1 polymer ?
#
loop_
_entity_poly.entity_id
_entity_poly.type
_entity_poly.pdbx_seq_one_letter_code
_entity_poly.pdbx_strand_id
1 'polypeptide(L)'
;MADTNGVDFGNERAKDALRIVLDIVHGKEVVNYEDFSPRLLFYILEVYAWLGHPKATYSSYMDPKLAGTQGAPFSPFFDKDAISRGIFGMARKDKYLYRVKDWLLLAPIAEKLRLHDVMHLILDNLCLFCRADKRELPEEARDCIKDRDWAKIQDLRLIDNALLNKREFYVDKIIKGLRLLSHQVLYIDGGILPTENIFNTYQDYRVAACSYCRSISSDEFQRELISARLWPLCAETYQERVIDLLHAIRDMEERTLIGRNCNQLTHLYDHLRKMCTEPER
;
A
#
# COMPACT_ATOMS: atom_id res chain seq x y z
N MET A 1 -20.00 -35.39 3.21
CA MET A 1 -18.74 -35.62 2.49
C MET A 1 -17.95 -34.34 2.60
N ALA A 2 -16.75 -34.39 3.19
CA ALA A 2 -15.97 -33.20 3.50
C ALA A 2 -15.50 -32.53 2.21
N ASP A 3 -15.95 -31.29 1.97
CA ASP A 3 -15.37 -30.43 0.95
C ASP A 3 -13.87 -30.35 1.19
N THR A 4 -13.09 -30.78 0.20
CA THR A 4 -11.67 -30.42 0.13
C THR A 4 -11.61 -28.91 -0.01
N ASN A 5 -11.47 -28.20 1.12
CA ASN A 5 -11.38 -26.74 1.20
C ASN A 5 -10.21 -26.20 0.35
N GLY A 6 -10.47 -25.98 -0.94
CA GLY A 6 -9.99 -24.83 -1.68
C GLY A 6 -8.48 -24.67 -1.89
N VAL A 7 -7.63 -25.68 -1.74
CA VAL A 7 -6.20 -25.59 -2.12
C VAL A 7 -5.96 -26.39 -3.39
N ASP A 8 -5.55 -25.71 -4.46
CA ASP A 8 -5.22 -26.33 -5.75
C ASP A 8 -3.76 -26.80 -5.71
N PHE A 9 -3.55 -28.08 -5.37
CA PHE A 9 -2.21 -28.70 -5.35
C PHE A 9 -1.63 -28.96 -6.75
N GLY A 10 -2.34 -28.60 -7.84
CA GLY A 10 -1.74 -28.45 -9.16
C GLY A 10 -0.83 -27.23 -9.26
N ASN A 11 -0.91 -26.29 -8.32
CA ASN A 11 -0.06 -25.10 -8.22
C ASN A 11 1.22 -25.42 -7.43
N GLU A 12 2.39 -25.22 -8.05
CA GLU A 12 3.70 -25.42 -7.40
C GLU A 12 3.85 -24.64 -6.10
N ARG A 13 3.29 -23.42 -6.01
CA ARG A 13 3.32 -22.63 -4.77
C ARG A 13 2.50 -23.24 -3.63
N ALA A 14 1.43 -23.98 -3.95
CA ALA A 14 0.65 -24.69 -2.94
C ALA A 14 1.40 -25.94 -2.44
N LYS A 15 2.18 -26.61 -3.31
CA LYS A 15 3.07 -27.71 -2.91
C LYS A 15 4.20 -27.22 -2.02
N ASP A 16 4.83 -26.09 -2.38
CA ASP A 16 5.85 -25.43 -1.55
C ASP A 16 5.29 -25.09 -0.16
N ALA A 17 4.08 -24.49 -0.13
CA ALA A 17 3.40 -24.18 1.13
C ALA A 17 3.15 -25.43 2.00
N LEU A 18 2.71 -26.54 1.40
CA LEU A 18 2.55 -27.80 2.11
C LEU A 18 3.86 -28.32 2.69
N ARG A 19 4.95 -28.28 1.91
CA ARG A 19 6.27 -28.68 2.39
C ARG A 19 6.70 -27.83 3.59
N ILE A 20 6.58 -26.51 3.48
CA ILE A 20 6.92 -25.56 4.56
C ILE A 20 6.08 -25.85 5.82
N VAL A 21 4.77 -26.04 5.68
CA VAL A 21 3.91 -26.35 6.83
C VAL A 21 4.30 -27.68 7.48
N LEU A 22 4.65 -28.71 6.71
CA LEU A 22 5.15 -29.97 7.25
C LEU A 22 6.51 -29.80 7.95
N ASP A 23 7.42 -29.01 7.39
CA ASP A 23 8.72 -28.74 8.00
C ASP A 23 8.57 -28.00 9.34
N ILE A 24 7.63 -27.04 9.42
CA ILE A 24 7.25 -26.36 10.66
C ILE A 24 6.69 -27.36 11.68
N VAL A 25 5.73 -28.21 11.27
CA VAL A 25 5.12 -29.23 12.14
C VAL A 25 6.18 -30.18 12.73
N HIS A 26 7.17 -30.56 11.92
CA HIS A 26 8.24 -31.48 12.30
C HIS A 26 9.45 -30.78 12.95
N GLY A 27 9.41 -29.47 13.17
CA GLY A 27 10.47 -28.70 13.83
C GLY A 27 11.82 -28.79 13.13
N LYS A 28 11.81 -28.93 11.80
CA LYS A 28 13.02 -29.20 11.01
C LYS A 28 13.87 -27.96 10.74
N GLU A 29 13.28 -26.76 10.64
CA GLU A 29 14.01 -25.52 10.32
C GLU A 29 13.35 -24.24 10.88
N VAL A 30 14.16 -23.18 11.03
CA VAL A 30 13.68 -21.80 11.20
C VAL A 30 13.25 -21.28 9.82
N VAL A 31 11.97 -20.96 9.67
CA VAL A 31 11.41 -20.48 8.40
C VAL A 31 11.82 -19.04 8.14
N ASN A 32 12.50 -18.78 7.02
CA ASN A 32 12.82 -17.43 6.57
C ASN A 32 11.67 -16.82 5.75
N TYR A 33 10.80 -16.05 6.41
CA TYR A 33 9.67 -15.39 5.76
C TYR A 33 10.06 -14.22 4.84
N GLU A 34 11.30 -13.73 4.88
CA GLU A 34 11.74 -12.57 4.08
C GLU A 34 11.85 -12.85 2.58
N ASP A 35 11.94 -14.14 2.21
CA ASP A 35 12.01 -14.61 0.82
C ASP A 35 10.65 -15.03 0.26
N PHE A 36 9.59 -14.94 1.06
CA PHE A 36 8.28 -15.42 0.65
C PHE A 36 7.54 -14.38 -0.17
N SER A 37 6.74 -14.86 -1.13
CA SER A 37 5.79 -13.99 -1.83
C SER A 37 4.47 -13.91 -1.04
N PRO A 38 3.65 -12.85 -1.22
CA PRO A 38 2.31 -12.79 -0.66
C PRO A 38 1.47 -14.04 -0.92
N ARG A 39 1.54 -14.56 -2.16
CA ARG A 39 0.85 -15.79 -2.57
C ARG A 39 1.32 -17.02 -1.80
N LEU A 40 2.63 -17.17 -1.58
CA LEU A 40 3.18 -18.29 -0.81
C LEU A 40 2.75 -18.20 0.67
N LEU A 41 2.86 -17.03 1.29
CA LEU A 41 2.38 -16.79 2.66
C LEU A 41 0.89 -17.14 2.79
N PHE A 42 0.09 -16.75 1.80
CA PHE A 42 -1.35 -17.00 1.81
C PHE A 42 -1.63 -18.50 1.76
N TYR A 43 -0.98 -19.24 0.87
CA TYR A 43 -1.15 -20.69 0.80
C TYR A 43 -0.61 -21.44 2.02
N ILE A 44 0.47 -20.97 2.65
CA ILE A 44 0.95 -21.54 3.93
C ILE A 44 -0.17 -21.46 4.97
N LEU A 45 -0.86 -20.32 5.06
CA LEU A 45 -1.94 -20.11 6.02
C LEU A 45 -3.20 -20.94 5.68
N GLU A 46 -3.50 -21.10 4.39
CA GLU A 46 -4.60 -21.96 3.93
C GLU A 46 -4.34 -23.44 4.21
N VAL A 47 -3.12 -23.93 3.97
CA VAL A 47 -2.74 -25.30 4.32
C VAL A 47 -2.75 -25.51 5.84
N TYR A 48 -2.24 -24.55 6.61
CA TYR A 48 -2.32 -24.60 8.08
C TYR A 48 -3.76 -24.70 8.59
N ALA A 49 -4.69 -23.96 7.99
CA ALA A 49 -6.11 -24.03 8.30
C ALA A 49 -6.72 -25.38 7.88
N TRP A 50 -6.37 -25.87 6.69
CA TRP A 50 -6.82 -27.17 6.19
C TRP A 50 -6.38 -28.34 7.09
N LEU A 51 -5.19 -28.26 7.68
CA LEU A 51 -4.69 -29.25 8.65
C LEU A 51 -5.31 -29.14 10.04
N GLY A 52 -6.33 -28.28 10.24
CA GLY A 52 -7.05 -28.17 11.51
C GLY A 52 -6.32 -27.37 12.58
N HIS A 53 -5.47 -26.41 12.19
CA HIS A 53 -4.74 -25.51 13.09
C HIS A 53 -3.90 -26.27 14.14
N PRO A 54 -2.89 -27.05 13.71
CA PRO A 54 -2.01 -27.77 14.63
C PRO A 54 -1.40 -26.80 15.66
N LYS A 55 -1.74 -27.02 16.94
CA LYS A 55 -1.47 -26.05 18.00
C LYS A 55 0.02 -25.87 18.31
N ALA A 56 0.84 -26.91 18.17
CA ALA A 56 2.24 -26.90 18.60
C ALA A 56 3.17 -27.28 17.46
N THR A 57 4.29 -26.56 17.36
CA THR A 57 5.50 -27.01 16.67
C THR A 57 6.28 -27.90 17.62
N TYR A 58 6.57 -29.13 17.21
CA TYR A 58 7.37 -30.03 18.01
C TYR A 58 8.84 -29.73 17.71
N SER A 59 9.55 -29.14 18.67
CA SER A 59 11.01 -29.08 18.61
C SER A 59 11.54 -30.50 18.40
N SER A 60 12.42 -30.68 17.42
CA SER A 60 13.10 -31.97 17.16
C SER A 60 13.92 -32.48 18.35
N TYR A 61 14.10 -31.65 19.39
CA TYR A 61 14.77 -31.97 20.64
C TYR A 61 13.83 -32.36 21.80
N MET A 62 12.51 -32.39 21.58
CA MET A 62 11.55 -32.81 22.61
C MET A 62 11.39 -34.33 22.64
N ASP A 63 11.59 -34.94 23.81
CA ASP A 63 11.22 -36.34 24.05
C ASP A 63 9.68 -36.46 23.84
N PRO A 64 9.21 -37.32 22.92
CA PRO A 64 7.77 -37.51 22.67
C PRO A 64 6.96 -37.88 23.92
N LYS A 65 7.61 -38.33 25.01
CA LYS A 65 6.98 -38.60 26.31
C LYS A 65 6.64 -37.36 27.15
N LEU A 66 7.19 -36.19 26.82
CA LEU A 66 6.92 -34.90 27.49
C LEU A 66 5.87 -34.05 26.75
N ALA A 67 5.33 -34.57 25.65
CA ALA A 67 4.25 -33.93 24.91
C ALA A 67 2.97 -33.88 25.79
N GLY A 68 2.56 -32.67 26.16
CA GLY A 68 1.33 -32.43 26.96
C GLY A 68 1.54 -32.28 28.47
N THR A 69 2.78 -32.32 28.97
CA THR A 69 3.07 -31.97 30.38
C THR A 69 3.20 -30.46 30.58
N GLN A 70 2.69 -29.94 31.71
CA GLN A 70 2.88 -28.54 32.11
C GLN A 70 4.38 -28.23 32.22
N GLY A 71 4.92 -27.41 31.30
CA GLY A 71 6.34 -26.99 31.31
C GLY A 71 7.07 -27.07 29.98
N ALA A 72 6.48 -27.64 28.92
CA ALA A 72 7.10 -27.59 27.58
C ALA A 72 7.04 -26.15 27.02
N PRO A 73 8.16 -25.51 26.64
CA PRO A 73 8.16 -24.22 25.96
C PRO A 73 7.33 -24.33 24.68
N PHE A 74 6.24 -23.56 24.63
CA PHE A 74 5.33 -23.54 23.51
C PHE A 74 5.76 -22.41 22.57
N SER A 75 6.36 -22.76 21.44
CA SER A 75 6.56 -21.81 20.34
C SER A 75 5.27 -21.69 19.52
N PRO A 76 4.80 -20.47 19.19
CA PRO A 76 3.68 -20.30 18.28
C PRO A 76 4.04 -20.91 16.92
N PHE A 77 3.03 -21.45 16.21
CA PHE A 77 3.23 -22.05 14.89
C PHE A 77 3.79 -21.04 13.88
N PHE A 78 3.32 -19.80 13.96
CA PHE A 78 3.81 -18.68 13.17
C PHE A 78 4.54 -17.68 14.06
N ASP A 79 5.76 -17.32 13.66
CA ASP A 79 6.45 -16.14 14.18
C ASP A 79 5.83 -14.90 13.52
N LYS A 80 4.90 -14.27 14.24
CA LYS A 80 4.18 -13.08 13.78
C LYS A 80 5.11 -11.91 13.50
N ASP A 81 6.16 -11.75 14.30
CA ASP A 81 7.10 -10.65 14.17
C ASP A 81 7.98 -10.85 12.93
N ALA A 82 8.42 -12.09 12.67
CA ALA A 82 9.15 -12.42 11.45
C ALA A 82 8.28 -12.25 10.19
N ILE A 83 7.01 -12.66 10.21
CA ILE A 83 6.08 -12.44 9.09
C ILE A 83 5.87 -10.94 8.86
N SER A 84 5.62 -10.17 9.93
CA SER A 84 5.44 -8.71 9.84
C SER A 84 6.68 -8.05 9.23
N ARG A 85 7.88 -8.35 9.76
CA ARG A 85 9.16 -7.86 9.21
C ARG A 85 9.34 -8.25 7.74
N GLY A 86 8.99 -9.48 7.36
CA GLY A 86 9.02 -9.93 5.97
C GLY A 86 8.13 -9.08 5.07
N ILE A 87 6.90 -8.81 5.47
CA ILE A 87 5.94 -8.00 4.70
C ILE A 87 6.40 -6.54 4.57
N PHE A 88 6.84 -5.92 5.66
CA PHE A 88 7.43 -4.57 5.59
C PHE A 88 8.71 -4.55 4.74
N GLY A 89 9.50 -5.62 4.78
CA GLY A 89 10.67 -5.83 3.93
C GLY A 89 10.31 -5.85 2.44
N MET A 90 9.24 -6.56 2.06
CA MET A 90 8.72 -6.59 0.69
C MET A 90 8.31 -5.18 0.22
N ALA A 91 7.49 -4.50 1.02
CA ALA A 91 7.06 -3.14 0.70
C ALA A 91 8.25 -2.18 0.55
N ARG A 92 9.28 -2.31 1.40
CA ARG A 92 10.50 -1.49 1.32
C ARG A 92 11.32 -1.78 0.06
N LYS A 93 11.44 -3.05 -0.34
CA LYS A 93 12.16 -3.47 -1.56
C LYS A 93 11.50 -2.87 -2.81
N ASP A 94 10.17 -2.94 -2.90
CA ASP A 94 9.40 -2.40 -4.04
C ASP A 94 8.99 -0.93 -3.87
N LYS A 95 9.50 -0.27 -2.82
CA LYS A 95 9.13 1.07 -2.31
C LYS A 95 7.70 1.19 -1.77
N TYR A 96 6.73 0.45 -2.33
CA TYR A 96 5.32 0.47 -1.94
C TYR A 96 4.71 -0.92 -1.94
N LEU A 97 3.76 -1.15 -1.05
CA LEU A 97 3.10 -2.45 -0.97
C LEU A 97 2.27 -2.74 -2.22
N TYR A 98 1.55 -1.76 -2.77
CA TYR A 98 0.71 -1.98 -3.97
C TYR A 98 1.50 -2.37 -5.23
N ARG A 99 2.84 -2.25 -5.22
CA ARG A 99 3.73 -2.69 -6.31
C ARG A 99 4.16 -4.15 -6.17
N VAL A 100 4.01 -4.72 -4.97
CA VAL A 100 4.30 -6.13 -4.73
C VAL A 100 3.20 -6.96 -5.40
N LYS A 101 3.60 -7.95 -6.20
CA LYS A 101 2.64 -8.85 -6.87
C LYS A 101 1.74 -9.56 -5.86
N ASP A 102 0.44 -9.63 -6.14
CA ASP A 102 -0.57 -10.25 -5.28
C ASP A 102 -0.64 -9.68 -3.82
N TRP A 103 -0.22 -8.43 -3.60
CA TRP A 103 -0.12 -7.85 -2.26
C TRP A 103 -1.42 -7.90 -1.43
N LEU A 104 -2.60 -7.84 -2.05
CA LEU A 104 -3.87 -7.91 -1.34
C LEU A 104 -4.15 -9.27 -0.69
N LEU A 105 -3.46 -10.35 -1.10
CA LEU A 105 -3.51 -11.64 -0.41
C LEU A 105 -2.96 -11.56 1.03
N LEU A 106 -2.24 -10.49 1.37
CA LEU A 106 -1.76 -10.21 2.73
C LEU A 106 -2.88 -9.79 3.69
N ALA A 107 -4.02 -9.31 3.20
CA ALA A 107 -5.13 -8.89 4.08
C ALA A 107 -5.73 -10.06 4.86
N PRO A 108 -6.10 -11.20 4.23
CA PRO A 108 -6.49 -12.40 4.97
C PRO A 108 -5.43 -12.90 5.96
N ILE A 109 -4.15 -12.72 5.65
CA ILE A 109 -3.04 -13.09 6.54
C ILE A 109 -3.02 -12.18 7.77
N ALA A 110 -3.05 -10.86 7.54
CA ALA A 110 -3.05 -9.85 8.60
C ALA A 110 -4.25 -10.02 9.53
N GLU A 111 -5.43 -10.29 8.98
CA GLU A 111 -6.64 -10.55 9.77
C GLU A 111 -6.49 -11.81 10.64
N LYS A 112 -6.21 -12.96 10.01
CA LYS A 112 -6.11 -14.26 10.71
C LYS A 112 -5.02 -14.27 11.78
N LEU A 113 -3.89 -13.60 11.52
CA LEU A 113 -2.76 -13.52 12.47
C LEU A 113 -2.85 -12.32 13.41
N ARG A 114 -3.84 -11.43 13.25
CA ARG A 114 -4.00 -10.17 14.01
C ARG A 114 -2.78 -9.26 13.91
N LEU A 115 -2.26 -9.06 12.70
CA LEU A 115 -1.14 -8.16 12.41
C LEU A 115 -1.67 -6.75 12.11
N HIS A 116 -1.97 -5.98 13.16
CA HIS A 116 -2.59 -4.67 13.02
C HIS A 116 -1.76 -3.70 12.17
N ASP A 117 -0.44 -3.62 12.38
CA ASP A 117 0.44 -2.73 11.62
C ASP A 117 0.47 -3.08 10.12
N VAL A 118 0.42 -4.38 9.82
CA VAL A 118 0.36 -4.87 8.43
C VAL A 118 -1.00 -4.53 7.82
N MET A 119 -2.09 -4.68 8.56
CA MET A 119 -3.43 -4.29 8.09
C MET A 119 -3.48 -2.79 7.80
N HIS A 120 -2.92 -1.95 8.68
CA HIS A 120 -2.80 -0.51 8.43
C HIS A 120 -2.01 -0.21 7.16
N LEU A 121 -0.86 -0.87 6.94
CA LEU A 121 -0.10 -0.72 5.71
C LEU A 121 -0.93 -1.08 4.46
N ILE A 122 -1.70 -2.17 4.51
CA ILE A 122 -2.59 -2.60 3.42
C ILE A 122 -3.65 -1.54 3.16
N LEU A 123 -4.35 -1.07 4.20
CA LEU A 123 -5.38 -0.06 4.08
C LEU A 123 -4.84 1.26 3.51
N ASP A 124 -3.66 1.69 3.94
CA ASP A 124 -3.00 2.90 3.43
C ASP A 124 -2.73 2.83 1.93
N ASN A 125 -2.33 1.65 1.44
CA ASN A 125 -2.12 1.42 0.02
C ASN A 125 -3.44 1.23 -0.74
N LEU A 126 -4.44 0.56 -0.15
CA LEU A 126 -5.76 0.33 -0.73
C LEU A 126 -6.54 1.64 -0.92
N CYS A 127 -6.40 2.57 0.02
CA CYS A 127 -6.98 3.91 -0.02
C CYS A 127 -6.71 4.62 -1.36
N LEU A 128 -5.52 4.42 -1.93
CA LEU A 128 -5.11 5.05 -3.18
C LEU A 128 -5.95 4.63 -4.39
N PHE A 129 -6.57 3.45 -4.32
CA PHE A 129 -7.40 2.87 -5.37
C PHE A 129 -8.91 3.06 -5.12
N CYS A 130 -9.29 3.62 -3.97
CA CYS A 130 -10.70 3.82 -3.63
C CYS A 130 -11.30 5.00 -4.43
N ARG A 131 -12.56 4.84 -4.84
CA ARG A 131 -13.40 5.90 -5.43
C ARG A 131 -14.38 6.41 -4.37
N ALA A 132 -14.79 7.66 -4.47
CA ALA A 132 -15.59 8.32 -3.43
C ALA A 132 -16.95 7.64 -3.17
N ASP A 133 -17.58 7.10 -4.21
CA ASP A 133 -18.92 6.51 -4.17
C ASP A 133 -18.93 4.97 -4.17
N LYS A 134 -17.76 4.33 -4.18
CA LYS A 134 -17.65 2.87 -4.26
C LYS A 134 -17.14 2.26 -2.96
N ARG A 135 -17.92 1.33 -2.42
CA ARG A 135 -17.58 0.53 -1.23
C ARG A 135 -17.05 -0.87 -1.56
N GLU A 136 -16.99 -1.20 -2.84
CA GLU A 136 -16.49 -2.47 -3.34
C GLU A 136 -14.98 -2.42 -3.53
N LEU A 137 -14.29 -3.55 -3.33
CA LEU A 137 -12.86 -3.63 -3.57
C LEU A 137 -12.54 -3.24 -5.04
N PRO A 138 -11.59 -2.34 -5.28
CA PRO A 138 -11.23 -1.91 -6.62
C PRO A 138 -10.61 -3.07 -7.39
N GLU A 139 -11.24 -3.47 -8.50
CA GLU A 139 -10.76 -4.56 -9.36
C GLU A 139 -9.36 -4.25 -9.94
N GLU A 140 -8.96 -2.98 -10.03
CA GLU A 140 -7.62 -2.62 -10.50
C GLU A 140 -6.52 -2.98 -9.51
N ALA A 141 -6.85 -3.17 -8.23
CA ALA A 141 -5.92 -3.65 -7.21
C ALA A 141 -5.82 -5.20 -7.18
N ARG A 142 -6.70 -5.89 -7.93
CA ARG A 142 -6.81 -7.35 -7.91
C ARG A 142 -5.62 -8.08 -8.51
N ASP A 143 -4.91 -7.45 -9.46
CA ASP A 143 -3.75 -8.03 -10.15
C ASP A 143 -4.08 -9.43 -10.74
N CYS A 144 -3.37 -10.49 -10.33
CA CYS A 144 -3.51 -11.85 -10.84
C CYS A 144 -4.24 -12.78 -9.84
N ILE A 145 -5.04 -12.23 -8.92
CA ILE A 145 -5.75 -12.97 -7.88
C ILE A 145 -7.00 -13.65 -8.49
N LYS A 146 -7.08 -14.99 -8.33
CA LYS A 146 -8.19 -15.82 -8.82
C LYS A 146 -9.49 -15.50 -8.07
N ASP A 147 -10.65 -15.65 -8.71
CA ASP A 147 -11.99 -15.32 -8.15
C ASP A 147 -12.20 -15.87 -6.74
N ARG A 148 -11.85 -17.15 -6.54
CA ARG A 148 -11.99 -17.83 -5.24
C ARG A 148 -11.19 -17.14 -4.12
N ASP A 149 -9.96 -16.73 -4.43
CA ASP A 149 -9.09 -16.10 -3.44
C ASP A 149 -9.47 -14.62 -3.28
N TRP A 150 -9.99 -13.97 -4.33
CA TRP A 150 -10.55 -12.61 -4.30
C TRP A 150 -11.79 -12.50 -3.40
N ALA A 151 -12.71 -13.46 -3.49
CA ALA A 151 -13.90 -13.52 -2.64
C ALA A 151 -13.56 -13.48 -1.14
N LYS A 152 -12.49 -14.18 -0.74
CA LYS A 152 -12.01 -14.17 0.66
C LYS A 152 -11.53 -12.80 1.12
N ILE A 153 -11.03 -11.96 0.21
CA ILE A 153 -10.62 -10.58 0.51
C ILE A 153 -11.86 -9.69 0.56
N GLN A 154 -12.82 -9.88 -0.35
CA GLN A 154 -14.10 -9.15 -0.33
C GLN A 154 -14.86 -9.36 0.98
N ASP A 155 -14.85 -10.59 1.51
CA ASP A 155 -15.49 -10.93 2.79
C ASP A 155 -14.93 -10.15 4.00
N LEU A 156 -13.70 -9.63 3.91
CA LEU A 156 -13.09 -8.82 4.97
C LEU A 156 -13.68 -7.41 5.06
N ARG A 157 -14.42 -6.96 4.04
CA ARG A 157 -15.05 -5.62 4.01
C ARG A 157 -14.07 -4.48 4.34
N LEU A 158 -12.89 -4.51 3.72
CA LEU A 158 -11.78 -3.59 4.01
C LEU A 158 -12.11 -2.11 3.72
N ILE A 159 -13.13 -1.83 2.90
CA ILE A 159 -13.53 -0.47 2.56
C ILE A 159 -14.66 -0.03 3.48
N ASP A 160 -14.29 0.78 4.46
CA ASP A 160 -15.20 1.40 5.41
C ASP A 160 -15.19 2.94 5.28
N ASN A 161 -15.99 3.61 6.11
CA ASN A 161 -16.04 5.07 6.11
C ASN A 161 -14.70 5.70 6.53
N ALA A 162 -13.89 5.04 7.36
CA ALA A 162 -12.60 5.57 7.79
C ALA A 162 -11.61 5.62 6.61
N LEU A 163 -11.60 4.56 5.80
CA LEU A 163 -10.79 4.50 4.58
C LEU A 163 -11.22 5.57 3.56
N LEU A 164 -12.54 5.75 3.37
CA LEU A 164 -13.08 6.76 2.46
C LEU A 164 -12.76 8.19 2.95
N ASN A 165 -12.86 8.46 4.26
CA ASN A 165 -12.45 9.74 4.84
C ASN A 165 -10.96 10.00 4.62
N LYS A 166 -10.11 8.96 4.75
CA LYS A 166 -8.67 9.07 4.46
C LYS A 166 -8.41 9.39 2.98
N ARG A 167 -9.18 8.79 2.08
CA ARG A 167 -9.13 9.11 0.64
C ARG A 167 -9.51 10.56 0.39
N GLU A 168 -10.58 11.05 0.99
CA GLU A 168 -11.00 12.45 0.88
C GLU A 168 -9.93 13.42 1.40
N PHE A 169 -9.32 13.10 2.52
CA PHE A 169 -8.19 13.86 3.06
C PHE A 169 -7.04 13.97 2.04
N TYR A 170 -6.65 12.88 1.40
CA TYR A 170 -5.58 12.93 0.38
C TYR A 170 -5.98 13.78 -0.83
N VAL A 171 -7.22 13.65 -1.31
CA VAL A 171 -7.72 14.47 -2.42
C VAL A 171 -7.69 15.96 -2.07
N ASP A 172 -8.17 16.34 -0.88
CA ASP A 172 -8.12 17.74 -0.43
C ASP A 172 -6.68 18.27 -0.38
N LYS A 173 -5.75 17.52 0.20
CA LYS A 173 -4.34 17.94 0.29
C LYS A 173 -3.69 18.09 -1.09
N ILE A 174 -3.93 17.15 -2.00
CA ILE A 174 -3.41 17.20 -3.37
C ILE A 174 -3.95 18.43 -4.11
N ILE A 175 -5.27 18.61 -4.11
CA ILE A 175 -5.91 19.75 -4.78
C ILE A 175 -5.49 21.07 -4.15
N LYS A 176 -5.35 21.15 -2.83
CA LYS A 176 -4.81 22.33 -2.15
C LYS A 176 -3.38 22.64 -2.56
N GLY A 177 -2.51 21.63 -2.68
CA GLY A 177 -1.16 21.80 -3.19
C GLY A 177 -1.14 22.38 -4.62
N LEU A 178 -1.99 21.86 -5.51
CA LEU A 178 -2.14 22.40 -6.86
C LEU A 178 -2.68 23.83 -6.88
N ARG A 179 -3.63 24.17 -6.01
CA ARG A 179 -4.15 25.54 -5.85
C ARG A 179 -3.06 26.51 -5.40
N LEU A 180 -2.24 26.10 -4.42
CA LEU A 180 -1.12 26.91 -3.94
C LEU A 180 -0.06 27.11 -5.02
N LEU A 181 0.23 26.08 -5.81
CA LEU A 181 1.13 26.22 -6.96
C LEU A 181 0.56 27.17 -8.02
N SER A 182 -0.73 27.03 -8.36
CA SER A 182 -1.43 27.95 -9.28
C SER A 182 -1.32 29.40 -8.82
N HIS A 183 -1.52 29.64 -7.53
CA HIS A 183 -1.43 30.95 -6.93
C HIS A 183 0.00 31.49 -6.96
N GLN A 184 0.99 30.64 -6.66
CA GLN A 184 2.39 31.04 -6.70
C GLN A 184 2.85 31.45 -8.11
N VAL A 185 2.57 30.66 -9.13
CA VAL A 185 3.01 30.97 -10.51
C VAL A 185 2.36 32.26 -11.02
N LEU A 186 1.09 32.51 -10.67
CA LEU A 186 0.40 33.77 -10.99
C LEU A 186 1.07 34.99 -10.32
N TYR A 187 1.43 34.87 -9.04
CA TYR A 187 2.09 35.95 -8.31
C TYR A 187 3.46 36.28 -8.86
N ILE A 188 4.27 35.25 -9.13
CA ILE A 188 5.63 35.40 -9.66
C ILE A 188 5.59 36.05 -11.06
N ASP A 189 4.73 35.56 -11.95
CA ASP A 189 4.59 36.12 -13.30
C ASP A 189 4.07 37.57 -13.27
N GLY A 190 3.25 37.92 -12.28
CA GLY A 190 2.78 39.28 -12.04
C GLY A 190 3.78 40.19 -11.31
N GLY A 191 4.95 39.70 -10.91
CA GLY A 191 5.94 40.46 -10.15
C GLY A 191 5.51 40.78 -8.71
N ILE A 192 4.54 40.04 -8.16
CA ILE A 192 4.00 40.24 -6.82
C ILE A 192 4.77 39.36 -5.83
N LEU A 193 5.43 40.00 -4.87
CA LEU A 193 6.11 39.28 -3.80
C LEU A 193 5.09 38.72 -2.78
N PRO A 194 5.19 37.43 -2.39
CA PRO A 194 4.33 36.88 -1.36
C PRO A 194 4.66 37.48 0.01
N THR A 195 3.66 37.57 0.89
CA THR A 195 3.91 37.85 2.31
C THR A 195 4.61 36.66 2.96
N GLU A 196 5.26 36.88 4.10
CA GLU A 196 5.96 35.82 4.86
C GLU A 196 5.04 34.62 5.15
N ASN A 197 3.80 34.87 5.57
CA ASN A 197 2.82 33.82 5.85
C ASN A 197 2.48 32.96 4.62
N ILE A 198 2.31 33.61 3.46
CA ILE A 198 2.04 32.90 2.19
C ILE A 198 3.26 32.09 1.78
N PHE A 199 4.46 32.66 1.92
CA PHE A 199 5.70 31.97 1.59
C PHE A 199 5.92 30.74 2.49
N ASN A 200 5.66 30.84 3.79
CA ASN A 200 5.72 29.70 4.72
C ASN A 200 4.73 28.60 4.29
N THR A 201 3.51 28.98 3.90
CA THR A 201 2.51 28.01 3.38
C THR A 201 3.01 27.31 2.11
N TYR A 202 3.72 28.02 1.22
CA TYR A 202 4.35 27.40 0.05
C TYR A 202 5.46 26.41 0.42
N GLN A 203 6.25 26.72 1.45
CA GLN A 203 7.30 25.83 1.92
C GLN A 203 6.71 24.56 2.54
N ASP A 204 5.64 24.69 3.32
CA ASP A 204 4.95 23.56 3.96
C ASP A 204 4.43 22.55 2.92
N TYR A 205 3.82 23.03 1.84
CA TYR A 205 3.34 22.19 0.72
C TYR A 205 4.43 21.87 -0.32
N ARG A 206 5.68 22.29 -0.08
CA ARG A 206 6.82 22.11 -0.99
C ARG A 206 6.56 22.62 -2.41
N VAL A 207 5.75 23.67 -2.56
CA VAL A 207 5.54 24.34 -3.86
C VAL A 207 6.52 25.49 -4.08
N ALA A 208 7.31 25.88 -3.08
CA ALA A 208 8.37 26.87 -3.23
C ALA A 208 9.46 26.40 -4.23
N ALA A 209 9.80 27.23 -5.22
CA ALA A 209 10.89 26.94 -6.14
C ALA A 209 12.24 26.84 -5.42
N CYS A 210 13.03 25.81 -5.73
CA CYS A 210 14.42 25.74 -5.27
C CYS A 210 15.36 26.45 -6.26
N SER A 211 16.62 26.62 -5.86
CA SER A 211 17.66 27.26 -6.69
C SER A 211 17.91 26.58 -8.05
N TYR A 212 17.53 25.31 -8.20
CA TYR A 212 17.71 24.52 -9.42
C TYR A 212 16.45 24.45 -10.29
N CYS A 213 15.29 24.86 -9.77
CA CYS A 213 14.01 24.79 -10.47
C CYS A 213 14.05 25.57 -11.78
N ARG A 214 13.50 24.98 -12.84
CA ARG A 214 12.88 25.76 -13.91
C ARG A 214 11.58 26.33 -13.34
N SER A 215 11.38 27.65 -13.44
CA SER A 215 10.08 28.23 -13.11
C SER A 215 9.07 27.84 -14.18
N ILE A 216 7.98 27.18 -13.78
CA ILE A 216 6.82 26.97 -14.63
C ILE A 216 6.05 28.29 -14.70
N SER A 217 5.71 28.75 -15.90
CA SER A 217 4.84 29.94 -16.04
C SER A 217 3.38 29.59 -15.76
N SER A 218 2.58 30.60 -15.44
CA SER A 218 1.15 30.45 -15.22
C SER A 218 0.44 29.86 -16.43
N ASP A 219 0.78 30.33 -17.64
CA ASP A 219 0.20 29.83 -18.89
C ASP A 219 0.52 28.35 -19.14
N GLU A 220 1.77 27.92 -18.89
CA GLU A 220 2.19 26.53 -19.01
C GLU A 220 1.45 25.66 -17.98
N PHE A 221 1.39 26.12 -16.72
CA PHE A 221 0.72 25.39 -15.65
C PHE A 221 -0.79 25.25 -15.88
N GLN A 222 -1.48 26.32 -16.27
CA GLN A 222 -2.91 26.30 -16.56
C GLN A 222 -3.24 25.37 -17.74
N ARG A 223 -2.43 25.40 -18.80
CA ARG A 223 -2.58 24.49 -19.94
C ARG A 223 -2.48 23.03 -19.53
N GLU A 224 -1.52 22.72 -18.67
CA GLU A 224 -1.34 21.36 -18.14
C GLU A 224 -2.50 20.92 -17.25
N LEU A 225 -3.00 21.81 -16.37
CA LEU A 225 -4.17 21.52 -15.54
C LEU A 225 -5.43 21.22 -16.38
N ILE A 226 -5.67 22.01 -17.42
CA ILE A 226 -6.79 21.80 -18.35
C ILE A 226 -6.61 20.47 -19.09
N SER A 227 -5.40 20.19 -19.59
CA SER A 227 -5.09 18.95 -20.32
C SER A 227 -5.27 17.70 -19.44
N ALA A 228 -4.91 17.80 -18.16
CA ALA A 228 -5.11 16.76 -17.15
C ALA A 228 -6.55 16.66 -16.64
N ARG A 229 -7.48 17.53 -17.10
CA ARG A 229 -8.87 17.63 -16.63
C ARG A 229 -8.99 17.87 -15.12
N LEU A 230 -8.02 18.59 -14.55
CA LEU A 230 -7.99 18.97 -13.14
C LEU A 230 -8.55 20.39 -12.91
N TRP A 231 -8.95 21.09 -13.97
CA TRP A 231 -9.59 22.39 -13.90
C TRP A 231 -11.13 22.29 -13.98
N PRO A 232 -11.88 22.98 -13.09
CA PRO A 232 -11.40 23.75 -11.96
C PRO A 232 -10.85 22.84 -10.84
N LEU A 233 -9.88 23.34 -10.08
CA LEU A 233 -9.30 22.63 -8.94
C LEU A 233 -10.32 22.51 -7.81
N CYS A 234 -11.23 21.55 -7.88
CA CYS A 234 -12.34 21.35 -6.93
C CYS A 234 -12.28 19.95 -6.32
N ALA A 235 -11.90 19.87 -5.04
CA ALA A 235 -11.73 18.61 -4.34
C ALA A 235 -13.08 17.90 -4.14
N GLU A 236 -14.14 18.66 -3.85
CA GLU A 236 -15.49 18.12 -3.58
C GLU A 236 -16.07 17.39 -4.79
N THR A 237 -15.66 17.77 -6.00
CA THR A 237 -16.14 17.18 -7.25
C THR A 237 -15.29 16.00 -7.73
N TYR A 238 -14.14 15.74 -7.10
CA TYR A 238 -13.25 14.67 -7.55
C TYR A 238 -13.72 13.32 -7.00
N GLN A 239 -14.23 12.46 -7.90
CA GLN A 239 -14.80 11.14 -7.56
C GLN A 239 -13.84 9.97 -7.83
N GLU A 240 -12.79 10.20 -8.62
CA GLU A 240 -11.85 9.16 -9.07
C GLU A 240 -10.79 8.82 -8.01
N ARG A 241 -9.81 7.99 -8.35
CA ARG A 241 -8.85 7.44 -7.39
C ARG A 241 -7.75 8.45 -7.06
N VAL A 242 -7.17 8.36 -5.86
CA VAL A 242 -6.03 9.21 -5.47
C VAL A 242 -4.83 8.93 -6.38
N ILE A 243 -4.63 7.66 -6.74
CA ILE A 243 -3.52 7.26 -7.63
C ILE A 243 -3.63 7.92 -9.01
N ASP A 244 -4.84 8.16 -9.52
CA ASP A 244 -5.05 8.84 -10.80
C ASP A 244 -4.65 10.31 -10.73
N LEU A 245 -4.90 11.00 -9.60
CA LEU A 245 -4.39 12.36 -9.38
C LEU A 245 -2.87 12.38 -9.38
N LEU A 246 -2.25 11.44 -8.65
CA LEU A 246 -0.80 11.36 -8.56
C LEU A 246 -0.18 11.10 -9.94
N HIS A 247 -0.78 10.23 -10.76
CA HIS A 247 -0.34 10.00 -12.14
C HIS A 247 -0.55 11.24 -13.01
N ALA A 248 -1.69 11.92 -12.94
CA ALA A 248 -1.93 13.14 -13.70
C ALA A 248 -0.89 14.24 -13.38
N ILE A 249 -0.56 14.43 -12.10
CA ILE A 249 0.47 15.39 -11.67
C ILE A 249 1.86 14.97 -12.18
N ARG A 250 2.17 13.67 -12.14
CA ARG A 250 3.43 13.14 -12.67
C ARG A 250 3.55 13.38 -14.17
N ASP A 251 2.48 13.15 -14.92
CA ASP A 251 2.45 13.38 -16.35
C ASP A 251 2.64 14.86 -16.71
N MET A 252 2.02 15.77 -15.94
CA MET A 252 2.22 17.22 -16.08
C MET A 252 3.68 17.60 -15.79
N GLU A 253 4.27 17.03 -14.73
CA GLU A 253 5.67 17.26 -14.38
C GLU A 253 6.61 16.82 -15.51
N GLU A 254 6.47 15.60 -16.02
CA GLU A 254 7.33 15.07 -17.09
C GLU A 254 7.29 15.91 -18.36
N ARG A 255 6.11 16.43 -18.74
CA ARG A 255 5.97 17.34 -19.89
C ARG A 255 6.58 18.73 -19.66
N THR A 256 6.67 19.18 -18.41
CA THR A 256 7.19 20.51 -18.06
C THR A 256 8.67 20.52 -17.68
N LEU A 257 9.35 19.37 -17.71
CA LEU A 257 10.77 19.22 -17.39
C LEU A 257 11.73 19.41 -18.58
N ILE A 258 11.33 20.08 -19.66
CA ILE A 258 12.15 20.24 -20.86
C ILE A 258 13.52 20.89 -20.52
N GLY A 259 14.60 20.11 -20.64
CA GLY A 259 15.99 20.56 -20.46
C GLY A 259 16.45 20.79 -19.01
N ARG A 260 15.64 20.44 -17.98
CA ARG A 260 16.04 20.48 -16.57
C ARG A 260 15.49 19.29 -15.78
N ASN A 261 16.11 18.99 -14.64
CA ASN A 261 15.74 17.85 -13.79
C ASN A 261 14.77 18.21 -12.64
N CYS A 262 14.31 19.46 -12.55
CA CYS A 262 13.54 19.93 -11.41
C CYS A 262 12.67 21.15 -11.76
N ASN A 263 11.44 21.16 -11.26
CA ASN A 263 10.54 22.31 -11.23
C ASN A 263 9.62 22.25 -9.97
N GLN A 264 8.71 23.22 -9.82
CA GLN A 264 7.81 23.23 -8.67
C GLN A 264 6.84 22.04 -8.62
N LEU A 265 6.46 21.49 -9.77
CA LEU A 265 5.64 20.27 -9.87
C LEU A 265 6.41 19.04 -9.35
N THR A 266 7.72 18.94 -9.60
CA THR A 266 8.56 17.87 -9.06
C THR A 266 8.52 17.87 -7.53
N HIS A 267 8.71 19.03 -6.91
CA HIS A 267 8.69 19.15 -5.44
C HIS A 267 7.31 18.85 -4.84
N LEU A 268 6.26 19.37 -5.47
CA LEU A 268 4.89 19.08 -5.04
C LEU A 268 4.58 17.59 -5.18
N TYR A 269 4.90 16.98 -6.32
CA TYR A 269 4.68 15.56 -6.57
C TYR A 269 5.42 14.70 -5.53
N ASP A 270 6.70 14.95 -5.29
CA ASP A 270 7.48 14.21 -4.29
C ASP A 270 6.90 14.34 -2.88
N HIS A 271 6.45 15.55 -2.51
CA HIS A 271 5.81 15.80 -1.22
C HIS A 271 4.48 15.06 -1.07
N LEU A 272 3.58 15.21 -2.05
CA LEU A 272 2.27 14.57 -2.07
C LEU A 272 2.40 13.05 -2.07
N ARG A 273 3.34 12.54 -2.88
CA ARG A 273 3.63 11.11 -2.97
C ARG A 273 4.09 10.57 -1.62
N LYS A 274 5.04 11.22 -0.94
CA LYS A 274 5.49 10.80 0.40
C LYS A 274 4.35 10.79 1.41
N MET A 275 3.56 11.86 1.47
CA MET A 275 2.39 11.94 2.34
C MET A 275 1.38 10.79 2.10
N CYS A 276 1.17 10.39 0.85
CA CYS A 276 0.21 9.33 0.51
C CYS A 276 0.75 7.91 0.72
N THR A 277 2.06 7.74 0.96
CA THR A 277 2.70 6.41 0.88
C THR A 277 3.69 6.08 1.99
N GLU A 278 4.14 7.07 2.75
CA GLU A 278 4.94 6.88 3.96
C GLU A 278 4.01 6.99 5.18
N PRO A 279 4.04 6.04 6.13
CA PRO A 279 3.25 6.15 7.35
C PRO A 279 3.67 7.40 8.13
N GLU A 280 2.69 8.15 8.66
CA GLU A 280 2.95 9.21 9.63
C GLU A 280 3.74 8.61 10.79
N ARG A 281 4.93 9.17 11.08
CA ARG A 281 5.80 8.72 12.16
C ARG A 281 5.28 9.17 13.53
#